data_AF-A0A930NV91-F1
#
_entry.id   AF-A0A930NV91-F1
#
_cell.length_a   1.000
_cell.length_b   1.000
_cell.length_c   1.000
_cell.angle_alpha   90.00
_cell.angle_beta   90.00
_cell.angle_gamma   90.00
#
_symmetry.space_group_name_H-M   'P 1'
#
loop_
_entity.id
_entity.type
_entity.pdbx_description
1 polymer ?
#
loop_
_entity_poly.entity_id
_entity_poly.type
_entity_poly.pdbx_seq_one_letter_code
_entity_poly.pdbx_strand_id
1 'polypeptide(L)'
;MQNKLDKVLGDLKNKLPFEPKLDLIISRLEKTKSLLLDNNRSLTLNPINGITRACLDIFSDYDDPIINDLYSLEKEINAIIK
;
A
#
# COMPACT_ATOMS: atom_id res chain seq x y z
N MET A 1 -9.34 -7.86 1.22
CA MET A 1 -8.27 -6.95 1.65
C MET A 1 -6.91 -7.64 1.83
N GLN A 2 -6.72 -8.60 2.76
CA GLN A 2 -5.40 -9.22 3.01
C GLN A 2 -4.74 -9.81 1.76
N ASN A 3 -5.44 -10.67 1.00
CA ASN A 3 -4.89 -11.25 -0.23
C ASN A 3 -4.46 -10.21 -1.27
N LYS A 4 -5.13 -9.04 -1.30
CA LYS A 4 -4.80 -7.94 -2.22
C LYS A 4 -3.58 -7.16 -1.75
N LEU A 5 -3.48 -6.91 -0.45
CA LEU A 5 -2.31 -6.29 0.18
C LEU A 5 -1.06 -7.17 0.02
N ASP A 6 -1.21 -8.48 0.19
CA ASP A 6 -0.13 -9.45 -0.01
C ASP A 6 0.35 -9.52 -1.45
N LYS A 7 -0.58 -9.51 -2.41
CA LYS A 7 -0.25 -9.42 -3.83
C LYS A 7 0.55 -8.16 -4.13
N VAL A 8 0.05 -6.99 -3.72
CA VAL A 8 0.72 -5.70 -3.95
C VAL A 8 2.12 -5.66 -3.30
N LEU A 9 2.25 -6.16 -2.08
CA LEU A 9 3.56 -6.28 -1.42
C LEU A 9 4.52 -7.18 -2.21
N GLY A 10 4.05 -8.31 -2.72
CA GLY A 10 4.84 -9.20 -3.58
C GLY A 10 5.31 -8.50 -4.86
N ASP A 11 4.38 -7.85 -5.56
CA ASP A 11 4.67 -7.16 -6.82
C ASP A 11 5.67 -6.00 -6.62
N LEU A 12 5.53 -5.22 -5.54
CA LEU A 12 6.45 -4.13 -5.20
C LEU A 12 7.84 -4.66 -4.79
N LYS A 13 7.91 -5.74 -4.00
CA LYS A 13 9.18 -6.37 -3.62
C LYS A 13 9.95 -6.92 -4.82
N ASN A 14 9.24 -7.45 -5.82
CA ASN A 14 9.86 -7.90 -7.07
C ASN A 14 10.46 -6.74 -7.88
N LYS A 15 9.90 -5.53 -7.75
CA LYS A 15 10.37 -4.31 -8.40
C LYS A 15 11.44 -3.55 -7.60
N LEU A 16 11.60 -3.85 -6.31
CA LEU A 16 12.54 -3.18 -5.41
C LEU A 16 14.01 -3.15 -5.90
N PRO A 17 14.56 -4.22 -6.53
CA PRO A 17 15.93 -4.18 -7.06
C PRO A 17 16.12 -3.14 -8.18
N PHE A 18 15.04 -2.78 -8.87
CA PHE A 18 15.05 -1.84 -9.99
C PHE A 18 14.67 -0.44 -9.55
N GLU A 19 13.93 -0.31 -8.44
CA GLU A 19 13.48 0.98 -7.92
C GLU A 19 13.56 1.01 -6.38
N PRO A 20 14.72 1.42 -5.83
CA PRO A 20 14.95 1.43 -4.39
C PRO A 20 14.01 2.35 -3.61
N LYS A 21 13.40 3.36 -4.24
CA LYS A 21 12.45 4.26 -3.58
C LYS A 21 11.17 3.54 -3.12
N LEU A 22 10.92 2.33 -3.61
CA LEU A 22 9.80 1.49 -3.16
C LEU A 22 9.96 0.99 -1.73
N ASP A 23 11.17 0.99 -1.17
CA ASP A 23 11.43 0.48 0.18
C ASP A 23 10.54 1.15 1.25
N LEU A 24 10.37 2.47 1.14
CA LEU A 24 9.52 3.24 2.04
C LEU A 24 8.03 2.88 1.87
N ILE A 25 7.60 2.63 0.64
CA ILE A 25 6.21 2.26 0.32
C ILE A 25 5.91 0.86 0.85
N ILE A 26 6.81 -0.11 0.59
CA ILE A 26 6.70 -1.48 1.09
C ILE A 26 6.66 -1.47 2.61
N SER A 27 7.56 -0.76 3.28
CA SER A 27 7.60 -0.66 4.74
C SER A 27 6.30 -0.13 5.33
N ARG A 28 5.67 0.86 4.69
CA ARG A 28 4.36 1.40 5.11
C ARG A 28 3.22 0.40 4.92
N LEU A 29 3.22 -0.34 3.81
CA LEU A 29 2.22 -1.37 3.52
C LEU A 29 2.34 -2.57 4.47
N GLU A 30 3.57 -2.99 4.81
CA GLU A 30 3.81 -4.06 5.79
C GLU A 30 3.36 -3.65 7.19
N LYS A 31 3.69 -2.43 7.62
CA LYS A 31 3.20 -1.90 8.90
C LYS A 31 1.67 -1.90 8.95
N THR A 32 1.03 -1.51 7.86
CA THR A 32 -0.43 -1.51 7.74
C THR A 32 -1.00 -2.91 7.81
N LYS A 33 -0.36 -3.90 7.16
CA LYS A 33 -0.75 -5.31 7.25
C LYS A 33 -0.73 -5.79 8.71
N SER A 34 0.34 -5.49 9.45
CA SER A 34 0.44 -5.84 10.88
C SER A 34 -0.66 -5.17 11.71
N LEU A 35 -0.92 -3.88 11.49
CA LEU A 35 -1.97 -3.14 12.21
C LEU A 35 -3.38 -3.70 11.97
N LEU A 36 -3.67 -4.16 10.75
CA LEU A 36 -4.93 -4.80 10.40
C LEU A 36 -5.06 -6.21 11.02
N LEU A 37 -3.96 -6.95 11.14
CA LEU A 37 -3.93 -8.28 11.77
C LEU A 37 -4.14 -8.21 13.29
N ASP A 38 -3.58 -7.19 13.94
CA ASP A 38 -3.66 -7.02 15.38
C ASP A 38 -5.05 -6.58 15.88
N ASN A 39 -6.06 -6.52 15.00
CA ASN A 39 -7.44 -6.10 15.31
C ASN A 39 -7.49 -4.75 16.04
N ASN A 40 -6.46 -3.91 15.82
CA ASN A 40 -6.29 -2.68 16.57
C ASN A 40 -7.32 -1.65 16.10
N ARG A 41 -8.41 -1.55 16.87
CA ARG A 41 -9.51 -0.58 16.75
C ARG A 41 -9.08 0.89 16.91
N SER A 42 -7.79 1.19 16.81
CA SER A 42 -7.18 2.49 17.09
C SER A 42 -6.42 3.04 15.88
N LEU A 43 -6.72 2.58 14.66
CA LEU A 43 -6.30 3.30 13.46
C LEU A 43 -7.09 4.61 13.41
N THR A 44 -6.59 5.64 14.07
CA THR A 44 -7.15 7.01 14.05
C THR A 44 -6.72 7.80 12.82
N LEU A 45 -5.72 7.29 12.08
CA LEU A 45 -5.18 7.85 10.86
C LEU A 45 -4.97 6.75 9.83
N ASN A 46 -5.31 7.03 8.57
CA ASN A 46 -5.05 6.10 7.47
C ASN A 46 -3.54 5.93 7.25
N PRO A 47 -2.97 4.74 7.55
CA PRO A 47 -1.54 4.50 7.51
C PRO A 47 -0.98 4.45 6.09
N ILE A 48 -1.84 4.33 5.08
CA ILE A 48 -1.48 4.30 3.67
C ILE A 48 -2.06 5.48 2.90
N ASN A 49 -2.51 6.54 3.58
CA ASN A 49 -2.97 7.75 2.92
C ASN A 49 -1.85 8.35 2.04
N GLY A 50 -2.16 8.63 0.78
CA GLY A 50 -1.21 9.12 -0.21
C GLY A 50 -0.22 8.08 -0.73
N ILE A 51 -0.38 6.78 -0.41
CA ILE A 51 0.53 5.73 -0.91
C ILE A 51 0.42 5.61 -2.43
N THR A 52 -0.79 5.73 -2.99
CA THR A 52 -1.00 5.70 -4.46
C THR A 52 -0.28 6.85 -5.14
N ARG A 53 -0.33 8.05 -4.55
CA ARG A 53 0.38 9.24 -5.05
C ARG A 53 1.89 9.02 -5.04
N ALA A 54 2.43 8.54 -3.92
CA ALA A 54 3.86 8.25 -3.79
C ALA A 54 4.33 7.20 -4.81
N CYS A 55 3.50 6.18 -5.07
CA CYS A 55 3.82 5.17 -6.07
C CYS A 55 3.75 5.71 -7.51
N LEU A 56 2.81 6.62 -7.81
CA LEU A 56 2.74 7.32 -9.10
C LEU A 56 3.96 8.21 -9.35
N ASP A 57 4.45 8.91 -8.32
CA ASP A 57 5.65 9.74 -8.42
C ASP A 57 6.91 8.91 -8.73
N ILE A 58 6.87 7.61 -8.48
CA ILE A 58 7.95 6.66 -8.79
C ILE A 58 7.78 6.06 -10.18
N PHE A 59 6.60 5.48 -10.46
CA PHE A 59 6.42 4.72 -11.71
C PHE A 59 6.12 5.60 -12.92
N SER A 60 5.69 6.85 -12.74
CA SER A 60 5.32 7.85 -13.77
C SER A 60 4.26 7.41 -14.80
N ASP A 61 4.04 6.10 -14.98
CA ASP A 61 3.06 5.48 -15.85
C ASP A 61 1.81 5.10 -15.07
N TYR A 62 0.69 5.70 -15.45
CA TYR A 62 -0.60 5.48 -14.81
C TYR A 62 -1.22 4.11 -15.13
N ASP A 63 -0.66 3.40 -16.12
CA ASP A 63 -1.12 2.09 -16.57
C ASP A 63 -0.52 0.90 -15.79
N ASP A 64 0.33 1.15 -14.79
CA ASP A 64 0.82 0.06 -13.94
C ASP A 64 -0.34 -0.49 -13.08
N PRO A 65 -0.70 -1.79 -13.21
CA PRO A 65 -1.81 -2.38 -12.47
C PRO A 65 -1.65 -2.29 -10.95
N ILE A 66 -0.41 -2.14 -10.45
CA ILE A 66 -0.14 -1.93 -9.02
C ILE A 66 -0.79 -0.63 -8.52
N ILE A 67 -0.85 0.43 -9.34
CA ILE A 67 -1.45 1.72 -8.95
C ILE A 67 -2.95 1.55 -8.67
N ASN A 68 -3.65 0.81 -9.52
CA ASN A 68 -5.09 0.54 -9.35
C ASN A 68 -5.35 -0.31 -8.10
N ASP A 69 -4.49 -1.31 -7.84
CA ASP A 69 -4.60 -2.13 -6.65
C ASP A 69 -4.32 -1.32 -5.37
N LEU A 70 -3.31 -0.44 -5.37
CA LEU A 70 -3.01 0.49 -4.28
C LEU A 70 -4.17 1.46 -4.02
N TYR A 71 -4.71 2.07 -5.07
CA TYR A 71 -5.83 3.00 -4.95
C TYR A 71 -7.06 2.34 -4.33
N SER A 72 -7.34 1.10 -4.74
CA SER A 72 -8.41 0.30 -4.17
C SER A 72 -8.16 0.00 -2.69
N LEU A 73 -6.94 -0.41 -2.32
CA LEU A 73 -6.56 -0.68 -0.93
C LEU A 73 -6.70 0.56 -0.05
N GLU A 74 -6.25 1.72 -0.54
CA GLU A 74 -6.35 2.99 0.17
C GLU A 74 -7.81 3.36 0.47
N LYS A 75 -8.72 3.14 -0.49
CA LYS A 75 -10.17 3.30 -0.28
C LYS A 75 -10.74 2.31 0.72
N GLU A 76 -10.41 1.03 0.60
CA GLU A 76 -10.95 0.02 1.50
C GLU A 76 -10.47 0.25 2.95
N ILE A 77 -9.22 0.67 3.16
CA ILE A 77 -8.68 1.00 4.49
C ILE A 77 -9.32 2.29 5.05
N ASN A 78 -9.51 3.32 4.21
CA ASN A 78 -10.28 4.52 4.60
C ASN A 78 -11.72 4.19 5.04
N ALA A 79 -12.34 3.14 4.50
CA ALA A 79 -13.69 2.75 4.91
C ALA A 79 -13.72 2.04 6.27
N ILE A 80 -12.62 1.43 6.69
CA ILE A 80 -12.46 0.76 8.00
C ILE A 80 -12.13 1.78 9.10
N ILE A 81 -11.35 2.80 8.75
CA ILE A 81 -10.90 3.86 9.64
C ILE A 81 -12.00 4.92 9.75
N LYS A 82 -12.74 4.90 10.85
CA LYS A 82 -13.77 5.89 11.21
C LYS A 82 -13.45 6.56 12.53
#